data_AF-A0A9E2UPI3-F1
#
_entry.id   AF-A0A9E2UPI3-F1
#
_cell.length_a   1.000
_cell.length_b   1.000
_cell.length_c   1.000
_cell.angle_alpha   90.00
_cell.angle_beta   90.00
_cell.angle_gamma   90.00
#
_symmetry.space_group_name_H-M   'P 1'
#
loop_
_entity.id
_entity.type
_entity.pdbx_description
1 polymer ?
#
loop_
_entity_poly.entity_id
_entity_poly.type
_entity_poly.pdbx_seq_one_letter_code
_entity_poly.pdbx_strand_id
1 'polypeptide(L)'
;PIFSLTVPAKFQAYLASSKPIYCVMRGEVAALVINNKIGFDSSPNNIYDIKTGFEKFLTVPQQELEKFGRNMKLLLSNEYDRNKIIDQMTEEIFSLPISA
;
A
#
# COMPACT_ATOMS: atom_id res chain seq x y z
N PRO A 1 -16.07 2.05 -8.81
CA PRO A 1 -15.36 3.01 -9.70
C PRO A 1 -13.93 2.52 -9.96
N ILE A 2 -13.28 2.93 -11.06
CA ILE A 2 -11.96 2.42 -11.49
C ILE A 2 -10.89 2.42 -10.38
N PHE A 3 -10.88 3.42 -9.50
CA PHE A 3 -9.89 3.56 -8.42
C PHE A 3 -9.97 2.50 -7.32
N SER A 4 -11.07 1.72 -7.23
CA SER A 4 -11.14 0.62 -6.27
C SER A 4 -10.49 -0.67 -6.79
N LEU A 5 -10.15 -0.72 -8.08
CA LEU A 5 -9.65 -1.93 -8.75
C LEU A 5 -8.14 -1.88 -9.04
N THR A 6 -7.48 -0.74 -8.84
CA THR A 6 -6.08 -0.56 -9.20
C THR A 6 -5.30 0.16 -8.11
N VAL A 7 -3.99 -0.10 -8.08
CA VAL A 7 -3.05 0.61 -7.20
C VAL A 7 -2.52 1.84 -7.94
N PRO A 8 -2.70 3.07 -7.41
CA PRO A 8 -2.17 4.27 -8.03
C PRO A 8 -0.63 4.27 -8.06
N ALA A 9 -0.04 4.80 -9.12
CA ALA A 9 1.42 4.88 -9.27
C ALA A 9 2.14 5.61 -8.11
N LYS A 10 1.44 6.55 -7.44
CA LYS A 10 1.98 7.27 -6.29
C LYS A 10 2.07 6.44 -5.00
N PHE A 11 1.44 5.27 -4.95
CA PHE A 11 1.46 4.42 -3.74
C PHE A 11 2.88 4.04 -3.32
N GLN A 12 3.75 3.69 -4.27
CA GLN A 12 5.16 3.39 -4.01
C GLN A 12 5.92 4.60 -3.44
N ALA A 13 5.60 5.82 -3.88
CA ALA A 13 6.19 7.04 -3.30
C ALA A 13 5.75 7.25 -1.84
N TYR A 14 4.51 6.89 -1.50
CA TYR A 14 4.06 6.91 -0.11
C TYR A 14 4.80 5.86 0.73
N LEU A 15 4.98 4.64 0.23
CA LEU A 15 5.79 3.60 0.90
C LEU A 15 7.22 4.07 1.16
N ALA A 16 7.86 4.67 0.16
CA ALA A 16 9.23 5.20 0.29
C ALA A 16 9.34 6.29 1.36
N SER A 17 8.28 7.09 1.57
CA SER A 17 8.27 8.12 2.62
C SER A 17 8.30 7.55 4.04
N SER A 18 7.97 6.27 4.23
CA SER A 18 7.87 5.60 5.53
C SER A 18 6.98 6.32 6.55
N LYS A 19 6.05 7.16 6.07
CA LYS A 19 5.04 7.83 6.89
C LYS A 19 3.75 7.02 6.86
N PRO A 20 3.18 6.64 8.02
CA PRO A 20 1.96 5.84 8.06
C PRO A 20 0.82 6.41 7.21
N ILE A 21 0.06 5.53 6.57
CA ILE A 21 -0.98 5.91 5.61
C ILE A 21 -2.34 5.97 6.29
N TYR A 22 -3.04 7.10 6.15
CA TYR A 22 -4.47 7.16 6.44
C TYR A 22 -5.28 7.13 5.15
N CYS A 23 -5.94 6.01 4.89
CA CYS A 23 -6.55 5.67 3.62
C CYS A 23 -8.05 5.99 3.61
N VAL A 24 -8.45 7.09 2.98
CA VAL A 24 -9.87 7.46 2.81
C VAL A 24 -10.34 7.06 1.42
N MET A 25 -10.32 5.76 1.13
CA MET A 25 -10.82 5.19 -0.12
C MET A 25 -11.22 3.72 0.07
N ARG A 26 -11.83 3.12 -0.95
CA ARG A 26 -12.18 1.69 -0.97
C ARG A 26 -11.37 0.96 -2.03
N GLY A 27 -11.25 -0.35 -1.87
CA GLY A 27 -10.61 -1.25 -2.83
C GLY A 27 -9.17 -1.59 -2.47
N GLU A 28 -8.37 -1.87 -3.49
CA GLU A 28 -7.06 -2.50 -3.37
C GLU A 28 -6.11 -1.77 -2.41
N VAL A 29 -6.03 -0.44 -2.51
CA VAL A 29 -5.14 0.36 -1.64
C VAL A 29 -5.53 0.24 -0.16
N ALA A 30 -6.83 0.22 0.16
CA ALA A 30 -7.28 0.06 1.54
C ALA A 30 -6.89 -1.34 2.07
N ALA A 31 -7.04 -2.38 1.26
CA ALA A 31 -6.60 -3.73 1.59
C ALA A 31 -5.07 -3.78 1.81
N LEU A 32 -4.28 -3.17 0.93
CA LEU A 32 -2.83 -3.09 1.09
C LEU A 32 -2.43 -2.38 2.39
N VAL A 33 -3.13 -1.29 2.75
CA VAL A 33 -2.85 -0.53 3.97
C VAL A 33 -3.09 -1.37 5.23
N ILE A 34 -4.22 -2.06 5.29
CA ILE A 34 -4.61 -2.86 6.46
C ILE A 34 -3.82 -4.18 6.54
N ASN A 35 -3.72 -4.92 5.44
CA ASN A 35 -3.07 -6.23 5.41
C ASN A 35 -1.57 -6.14 5.74
N ASN A 36 -0.91 -5.09 5.26
CA ASN A 36 0.52 -4.86 5.52
C ASN A 36 0.77 -4.09 6.82
N LYS A 37 -0.28 -3.72 7.57
CA LYS A 37 -0.18 -2.96 8.83
C LYS A 37 0.69 -1.72 8.64
N ILE A 38 0.34 -0.89 7.66
CA ILE A 38 1.05 0.34 7.32
C ILE A 38 0.22 1.61 7.62
N GLY A 39 -0.91 1.44 8.29
CA GLY A 39 -1.76 2.53 8.74
C GLY A 39 -3.21 2.09 8.97
N PHE A 40 -4.16 3.00 8.71
CA PHE A 40 -5.59 2.76 8.89
C PHE A 40 -6.37 3.19 7.65
N ASP A 41 -7.58 2.66 7.49
CA ASP A 41 -8.53 3.08 6.47
C ASP A 41 -9.81 3.68 7.08
N SER A 42 -10.59 4.36 6.24
CA SER A 42 -11.91 4.84 6.58
C SER A 42 -12.79 4.94 5.34
N SER A 43 -14.10 4.86 5.55
CA SER A 43 -15.10 4.97 4.50
C SER A 43 -15.11 6.38 3.91
N PRO A 44 -14.88 6.55 2.59
CA PRO A 44 -14.83 7.87 1.96
C PRO A 44 -16.16 8.64 2.04
N ASN A 45 -17.28 7.93 2.24
CA ASN A 45 -18.62 8.52 2.29
C ASN A 45 -19.17 8.64 3.73
N ASN A 46 -18.35 8.41 4.77
CA ASN A 46 -18.78 8.54 6.16
C ASN A 46 -17.84 9.48 6.91
N ILE A 47 -18.27 10.73 7.10
CA ILE A 47 -17.46 11.76 7.78
C ILE A 47 -17.17 11.41 9.24
N TYR A 48 -18.07 10.71 9.91
CA TYR A 48 -17.86 10.28 11.30
C TYR A 48 -16.78 9.20 11.37
N ASP A 49 -16.78 8.25 10.43
CA ASP A 49 -15.73 7.24 10.31
C ASP A 49 -14.37 7.88 10.03
N ILE A 50 -14.32 8.85 9.10
CA ILE A 50 -13.11 9.60 8.79
C ILE A 50 -12.59 10.38 10.02
N LYS A 51 -13.49 10.96 10.81
CA LYS A 51 -13.10 11.65 12.06
C LYS A 51 -12.51 10.66 13.05
N THR A 52 -13.21 9.57 13.33
CA THR A 52 -12.78 8.57 14.33
C THR A 52 -11.49 7.87 13.92
N GLY A 53 -11.31 7.54 12.63
CA GLY A 53 -10.06 6.97 12.11
C GLY A 53 -8.87 7.92 12.25
N PHE A 54 -9.08 9.23 12.04
CA PHE A 54 -8.04 10.23 12.24
C PHE A 54 -7.69 10.42 13.73
N GLU A 55 -8.70 10.48 14.60
CA GLU A 55 -8.51 10.53 16.07
C GLU A 55 -7.74 9.31 16.58
N LYS A 56 -7.98 8.13 16.00
CA LYS A 56 -7.18 6.93 16.29
C LYS A 56 -5.71 7.13 15.94
N PHE A 57 -5.41 7.76 14.79
CA PHE A 57 -4.04 8.05 14.39
C PHE A 57 -3.29 8.94 15.39
N LEU A 58 -3.99 9.92 15.98
CA LEU A 58 -3.41 10.84 16.97
C LEU A 58 -3.06 10.16 18.31
N THR A 59 -3.67 9.01 18.59
CA THR A 59 -3.47 8.27 19.86
C THR A 59 -2.52 7.08 19.70
N VAL A 60 -2.02 6.81 18.49
CA VAL A 60 -1.08 5.69 18.25
C VAL A 60 0.26 5.97 18.95
N PRO A 61 0.78 5.02 19.75
CA PRO A 61 2.11 5.16 20.34
C PRO A 61 3.20 5.27 19.27
N GLN A 62 4.21 6.09 19.53
CA GLN A 62 5.36 6.29 18.65
C GLN A 62 5.98 4.98 18.15
N GLN A 63 6.09 3.97 19.01
CA GLN A 63 6.64 2.66 18.65
C GLN A 63 5.84 1.94 17.55
N GLU A 64 4.51 2.08 17.56
CA GLU A 64 3.64 1.48 16.54
C GLU A 64 3.68 2.30 15.24
N LEU A 65 3.80 3.63 15.32
CA LEU A 65 4.05 4.48 14.14
C LEU A 65 5.37 4.11 13.44
N GLU A 66 6.43 3.86 14.21
CA GLU A 66 7.72 3.41 13.65
C GLU A 66 7.61 2.02 13.04
N LYS A 67 6.80 1.14 13.61
CA LYS A 67 6.53 -0.20 13.07
C LYS A 67 5.79 -0.11 11.74
N PHE A 68 4.80 0.76 11.61
CA PHE A 68 4.16 1.05 10.32
C PHE A 68 5.20 1.51 9.29
N GLY A 69 6.07 2.44 9.65
CA GLY A 69 7.16 2.89 8.76
C GLY A 69 8.10 1.76 8.35
N ARG A 70 8.47 0.85 9.26
CA ARG A 70 9.28 -0.34 8.94
C ARG A 70 8.53 -1.28 7.99
N ASN A 71 7.24 -1.54 8.24
CA ASN A 71 6.42 -2.37 7.37
C ASN A 71 6.30 -1.79 5.96
N MET A 72 6.22 -0.46 5.82
CA MET A 72 6.20 0.21 4.51
C MET A 72 7.49 -0.01 3.74
N LYS A 73 8.65 0.06 4.41
CA LYS A 73 9.95 -0.23 3.77
C LYS A 73 10.05 -1.68 3.33
N LEU A 74 9.59 -2.62 4.17
CA LEU A 74 9.57 -4.04 3.85
C LEU A 74 8.66 -4.33 2.65
N LEU A 75 7.47 -3.75 2.62
CA LEU A 75 6.54 -3.88 1.49
C LEU A 75 7.17 -3.35 0.20
N LEU A 76 7.82 -2.18 0.26
CA LEU A 76 8.50 -1.60 -0.89
C LEU A 76 9.64 -2.51 -1.42
N SER A 77 10.48 -3.05 -0.54
CA SER A 77 11.61 -3.89 -0.96
C SER A 77 11.22 -5.32 -1.37
N ASN A 78 10.07 -5.80 -0.90
CA ASN A 78 9.62 -7.16 -1.18
C ASN A 78 8.81 -7.22 -2.46
N GLU A 79 7.81 -6.35 -2.60
CA GLU A 79 6.81 -6.42 -3.68
C GLU A 79 7.09 -5.43 -4.82
N TYR A 80 7.83 -4.35 -4.55
CA TYR A 80 8.04 -3.25 -5.49
C TYR A 80 9.51 -3.01 -5.83
N ASP A 81 10.36 -4.01 -5.61
CA ASP A 81 11.75 -3.95 -6.03
C ASP A 81 11.83 -3.99 -7.57
N ARG A 82 12.50 -2.98 -8.13
CA ARG A 82 12.61 -2.81 -9.59
C ARG A 82 13.23 -4.02 -10.26
N ASN A 83 14.31 -4.56 -9.70
CA ASN A 83 15.06 -5.63 -10.34
C ASN A 83 14.21 -6.91 -10.30
N LYS A 84 13.61 -7.23 -9.15
CA LYS A 84 12.69 -8.38 -9.04
C LYS A 84 11.54 -8.31 -10.06
N ILE A 85 10.93 -7.12 -10.22
CA ILE A 85 9.86 -6.94 -11.19
C ILE A 85 10.36 -7.14 -12.63
N ILE A 86 11.51 -6.54 -12.98
CA ILE A 86 12.08 -6.70 -14.32
C ILE A 86 12.44 -8.16 -14.59
N ASP A 87 13.05 -8.84 -13.62
CA ASP A 87 13.44 -10.25 -13.73
C ASP A 87 12.20 -11.13 -13.93
N GLN A 88 11.15 -10.96 -13.12
CA GLN A 88 9.90 -11.70 -13.25
C GLN A 88 9.21 -11.44 -14.59
N MET A 89 9.12 -10.18 -15.03
CA MET A 89 8.55 -9.86 -16.34
C MET A 89 9.36 -10.47 -17.49
N THR A 90 10.70 -10.45 -17.38
CA THR A 90 11.61 -11.05 -18.36
C THR A 90 11.40 -12.56 -18.44
N GLU A 91 11.34 -13.23 -17.29
CA GLU A 91 11.05 -14.66 -17.21
C GLU A 91 9.69 -15.00 -17.84
N GLU A 92 8.63 -14.25 -17.53
CA GLU A 92 7.30 -14.48 -18.10
C GLU A 92 7.28 -14.28 -19.63
N ILE A 93 7.94 -13.24 -20.14
CA ILE A 93 7.99 -12.97 -21.59
C ILE A 93 8.78 -14.04 -22.35
N PHE A 94 9.92 -14.49 -21.81
CA PHE A 94 10.81 -15.44 -22.50
C PHE A 94 10.53 -16.92 -22.19
N SER A 95 9.71 -17.23 -21.18
CA SER A 95 9.25 -18.60 -20.88
C SER A 95 8.08 -19.05 -21.77
N LEU A 96 7.42 -18.12 -22.47
CA LEU A 96 6.39 -18.46 -23.44
C LEU A 96 7.04 -19.11 -24.68
N PRO A 97 6.63 -20.34 -25.07
CA PRO A 97 7.12 -20.92 -26.31
C PRO A 97 6.74 -19.98 -27.45
N ILE A 98 7.73 -19.62 -28.27
CA ILE A 98 7.49 -18.93 -29.54
C ILE A 98 6.77 -19.94 -30.43
N SER A 99 5.45 -19.98 -30.36
CA SER A 99 4.62 -20.61 -31.38
C SER A 99 4.73 -19.73 -32.62
N ALA A 100 5.74 -20.02 -33.43
CA ALA A 100 5.88 -19.59 -34.81
C ALA A 100 4.96 -20.43 -35.72
#